data_AF-A0A2E6LRU1-F1
#
_entry.id   AF-A0A2E6LRU1-F1
#
_cell.length_a   1.000
_cell.length_b   1.000
_cell.length_c   1.000
_cell.angle_alpha   90.00
_cell.angle_beta   90.00
_cell.angle_gamma   90.00
#
_symmetry.space_group_name_H-M   'P 1'
#
loop_
_entity.id
_entity.type
_entity.pdbx_description
1 polymer ?
#
loop_
_entity_poly.entity_id
_entity_poly.type
_entity_poly.pdbx_seq_one_letter_code
_entity_poly.pdbx_strand_id
1 'polypeptide(L)'
;MSTTSLFVELIVIGSGVFLWLAILALALFGADAIPISQTALIASAIPALSVIYVLGTVWDRLADWLFGRWWGDGIRSSEFDEIGEYYDARRSILTRSPALSELLEYGRSRLRICRGWALNAPLIGISLECLLLINPDLVASPLLAGIAVAALSIALTSGCWFAWSSLTRAEYRKVREQARYLQDRSADHT
;
A
#
# COMPACT_ATOMS: atom_id res chain seq x y z
N MET A 1 4.33 15.64 8.48
CA MET A 1 3.51 15.40 7.27
C MET A 1 2.29 16.29 7.30
N SER A 2 1.93 16.87 6.15
CA SER A 2 0.61 17.46 5.98
C SER A 2 -0.45 16.34 6.07
N THR A 3 -1.52 16.57 6.83
CA THR A 3 -2.69 15.68 6.94
C THR A 3 -3.25 15.26 5.58
N THR A 4 -3.08 16.10 4.56
CA THR A 4 -3.46 15.83 3.18
C THR A 4 -2.72 14.62 2.58
N SER A 5 -1.42 14.43 2.88
CA SER A 5 -0.65 13.31 2.34
C SER A 5 -1.19 11.97 2.83
N LEU A 6 -1.49 11.89 4.13
CA LEU A 6 -2.06 10.68 4.72
C LEU A 6 -3.43 10.38 4.12
N PHE A 7 -4.25 11.40 3.85
CA PHE A 7 -5.55 11.21 3.20
C PHE A 7 -5.40 10.66 1.77
N VAL A 8 -4.49 11.23 0.98
CA VAL A 8 -4.20 10.77 -0.38
C VAL A 8 -3.69 9.33 -0.38
N GLU A 9 -2.79 8.97 0.54
CA GLU A 9 -2.29 7.60 0.68
C GLU A 9 -3.42 6.59 0.92
N LEU A 10 -4.32 6.89 1.85
CA LEU A 10 -5.43 6.01 2.17
C LEU A 10 -6.42 5.91 1.02
N ILE A 11 -6.67 6.99 0.28
CA ILE A 11 -7.49 6.96 -0.94
C ILE A 11 -6.84 6.08 -2.01
N VAL A 12 -5.53 6.18 -2.22
CA VAL A 12 -4.79 5.39 -3.22
C VAL A 12 -4.81 3.90 -2.87
N ILE A 13 -4.76 3.53 -1.59
CA ILE A 13 -4.89 2.14 -1.16
C ILE A 13 -6.34 1.68 -1.28
N GLY A 14 -7.29 2.51 -0.83
CA GLY A 14 -8.71 2.22 -0.85
C GLY A 14 -9.31 2.11 -2.24
N SER A 15 -8.77 2.85 -3.22
CA SER A 15 -9.22 2.77 -4.61
C SER A 15 -8.93 1.41 -5.21
N GLY A 16 -7.79 0.78 -4.85
CA GLY A 16 -7.50 -0.60 -5.22
C GLY A 16 -8.52 -1.57 -4.64
N VAL A 17 -8.93 -1.37 -3.37
CA VAL A 17 -9.94 -2.21 -2.71
C VAL A 17 -11.29 -2.08 -3.39
N PHE A 18 -11.71 -0.84 -3.60
CA PHE A 18 -12.96 -0.52 -4.29
C PHE A 18 -12.97 -1.09 -5.71
N LEU A 19 -11.83 -1.04 -6.42
CA LEU A 19 -11.71 -1.54 -7.79
C LEU A 19 -11.97 -3.05 -7.87
N TRP A 20 -11.28 -3.87 -7.06
CA TRP A 20 -11.50 -5.32 -7.14
C TRP A 20 -12.91 -5.71 -6.66
N LEU A 21 -13.46 -5.02 -5.66
CA LEU A 21 -14.86 -5.21 -5.24
C LEU A 21 -15.85 -4.86 -6.35
N ALA A 22 -15.63 -3.75 -7.05
CA ALA A 22 -16.48 -3.32 -8.15
C ALA A 22 -16.42 -4.29 -9.33
N ILE A 23 -15.21 -4.75 -9.69
CA ILE A 23 -15.02 -5.78 -10.74
C ILE A 23 -15.72 -7.07 -10.35
N LEU A 24 -15.57 -7.52 -9.09
CA LEU A 24 -16.23 -8.73 -8.60
C LEU A 24 -17.76 -8.59 -8.60
N ALA A 25 -18.28 -7.42 -8.22
CA ALA A 25 -19.71 -7.14 -8.30
C ALA A 25 -20.22 -7.19 -9.76
N LEU A 26 -19.49 -6.57 -10.70
CA LEU A 26 -19.80 -6.66 -12.13
C LEU A 26 -19.76 -8.10 -12.64
N ALA A 27 -18.81 -8.90 -12.17
CA ALA A 27 -18.70 -10.31 -12.54
C ALA A 27 -19.93 -11.12 -12.10
N LEU A 28 -20.46 -10.84 -10.91
CA LEU A 28 -21.58 -11.61 -10.32
C LEU A 28 -22.96 -11.11 -10.75
N PHE A 29 -23.14 -9.80 -10.90
CA PHE A 29 -24.45 -9.19 -11.18
C PHE A 29 -24.64 -8.80 -12.66
N GLY A 30 -23.56 -8.82 -13.46
CA GLY A 30 -23.57 -8.33 -14.83
C GLY A 30 -23.54 -6.81 -14.93
N ALA A 31 -23.24 -6.29 -16.12
CA ALA A 31 -23.17 -4.85 -16.38
C ALA A 31 -24.55 -4.16 -16.36
N ASP A 32 -25.61 -4.90 -16.71
CA ASP A 32 -26.97 -4.37 -16.82
C ASP A 32 -27.61 -4.05 -15.45
N ALA A 33 -27.05 -4.59 -14.36
CA ALA A 33 -27.55 -4.37 -13.00
C ALA A 33 -27.26 -2.96 -12.47
N ILE A 34 -26.38 -2.19 -13.10
CA ILE A 34 -25.98 -0.85 -12.65
C ILE A 34 -26.52 0.19 -13.65
N PRO A 35 -27.71 0.78 -13.41
CA PRO A 35 -28.21 1.88 -14.23
C PRO A 35 -27.40 3.15 -13.93
N ILE A 36 -26.35 3.38 -14.72
CA ILE A 36 -25.49 4.57 -14.60
C ILE A 36 -26.18 5.74 -15.30
N SER A 37 -26.90 6.58 -14.55
CA SER A 37 -27.27 7.92 -15.02
C SER A 37 -26.13 8.90 -14.71
N GLN A 38 -25.79 9.79 -15.66
CA GLN A 38 -24.66 10.73 -15.50
C GLN A 38 -24.84 11.67 -14.30
N THR A 39 -26.09 12.01 -13.96
CA THR A 39 -26.42 12.83 -12.78
C THR A 39 -26.23 12.08 -11.47
N ALA A 40 -26.58 10.79 -11.41
CA ALA A 40 -26.29 9.95 -10.24
C ALA A 40 -24.79 9.77 -10.03
N LEU A 41 -23.99 9.74 -11.10
CA LEU A 41 -22.53 9.58 -11.02
C LEU A 41 -21.88 10.71 -10.20
N ILE A 42 -22.21 11.97 -10.50
CA ILE A 42 -21.64 13.14 -9.79
C ILE A 42 -22.13 13.16 -8.34
N ALA A 43 -23.41 12.93 -8.09
CA ALA A 43 -23.98 12.91 -6.75
C ALA A 43 -23.39 11.79 -5.87
N SER A 44 -23.06 10.64 -6.47
CA SER A 44 -22.48 9.49 -5.77
C SER A 44 -20.96 9.61 -5.51
N ALA A 45 -20.25 10.53 -6.15
CA ALA A 45 -18.80 10.66 -6.03
C ALA A 45 -18.32 10.97 -4.61
N ILE A 46 -19.04 11.85 -3.88
CA ILE A 46 -18.69 12.21 -2.49
C ILE A 46 -18.89 11.02 -1.53
N PRO A 47 -20.07 10.33 -1.53
CA PRO A 47 -20.23 9.09 -0.78
C PRO A 47 -19.20 8.01 -1.16
N ALA A 48 -18.92 7.85 -2.46
CA ALA A 48 -17.95 6.86 -2.93
C ALA A 48 -16.54 7.16 -2.40
N LEU A 49 -16.10 8.41 -2.42
CA LEU A 49 -14.82 8.82 -1.83
C LEU A 49 -14.74 8.51 -0.33
N SER A 50 -15.84 8.71 0.40
CA SER A 50 -15.91 8.40 1.83
C SER A 50 -15.78 6.88 2.08
N VAL A 51 -16.45 6.07 1.27
CA VAL A 51 -16.33 4.60 1.31
C VAL A 51 -14.91 4.16 0.96
N ILE A 52 -14.33 4.71 -0.11
CA ILE A 52 -12.95 4.45 -0.53
C ILE A 52 -11.96 4.76 0.60
N TYR A 53 -12.13 5.89 1.28
CA TYR A 53 -11.27 6.27 2.41
C TYR A 53 -11.37 5.28 3.57
N VAL A 54 -12.58 4.85 3.94
CA VAL A 54 -12.79 3.86 5.02
C VAL A 54 -12.19 2.51 4.63
N LEU A 55 -12.43 2.04 3.40
CA LEU A 55 -11.84 0.81 2.87
C LEU A 55 -10.31 0.89 2.89
N GLY A 56 -9.73 2.01 2.46
CA GLY A 56 -8.29 2.25 2.49
C GLY A 56 -7.71 2.19 3.90
N THR A 57 -8.42 2.75 4.88
CA THR A 57 -8.02 2.71 6.29
C THR A 57 -8.00 1.28 6.83
N VAL A 58 -9.08 0.51 6.59
CA VAL A 58 -9.15 -0.90 7.04
C VAL A 58 -8.08 -1.74 6.35
N TRP A 59 -7.88 -1.53 5.05
CA TRP A 59 -6.91 -2.28 4.26
C TRP A 59 -5.46 -1.97 4.63
N ASP A 60 -5.13 -0.71 4.92
CA ASP A 60 -3.79 -0.36 5.42
C ASP A 60 -3.49 -1.06 6.75
N ARG A 61 -4.48 -1.16 7.66
CA ARG A 61 -4.31 -1.91 8.93
C ARG A 61 -4.16 -3.40 8.73
N LEU A 62 -4.91 -3.98 7.81
CA LEU A 62 -4.76 -5.39 7.45
C LEU A 62 -3.37 -5.65 6.86
N ALA A 63 -2.91 -4.77 5.96
CA ALA A 63 -1.59 -4.85 5.35
C ALA A 63 -0.46 -4.68 6.38
N ASP A 64 -0.60 -3.72 7.31
CA ASP A 64 0.28 -3.53 8.47
C ASP A 64 0.45 -4.84 9.23
N TRP A 65 -0.68 -5.45 9.62
CA TRP A 65 -0.69 -6.67 10.42
C TRP A 65 -0.07 -7.85 9.67
N LEU A 66 -0.44 -8.05 8.40
CA LEU A 66 0.01 -9.16 7.59
C LEU A 66 1.53 -9.10 7.34
N PHE A 67 2.01 -7.95 6.87
CA PHE A 67 3.42 -7.76 6.58
C PHE A 67 4.27 -7.74 7.85
N GLY A 68 3.78 -7.12 8.92
CA GLY A 68 4.44 -7.11 10.22
C GLY A 68 4.64 -8.52 10.78
N ARG A 69 3.57 -9.32 10.78
CA ARG A 69 3.54 -10.67 11.37
C ARG A 69 4.41 -11.68 10.61
N TRP A 70 4.51 -11.55 9.29
CA TRP A 70 5.14 -12.56 8.45
C TRP A 70 6.55 -12.18 7.96
N TRP A 71 6.86 -10.89 7.79
CA TRP A 71 8.17 -10.45 7.27
C TRP A 71 8.82 -9.29 8.02
N GLY A 72 8.05 -8.50 8.77
CA GLY A 72 8.53 -7.30 9.44
C GLY A 72 9.63 -7.58 10.45
N ASP A 73 9.46 -8.63 11.27
CA ASP A 73 10.42 -8.99 12.31
C ASP A 73 11.78 -9.42 11.73
N GLY A 74 11.77 -10.18 10.63
CA GLY A 74 13.00 -10.69 10.01
C GLY A 74 13.84 -9.61 9.33
N ILE A 75 13.20 -8.60 8.73
CA ILE A 75 13.93 -7.49 8.12
C ILE A 75 14.49 -6.55 9.20
N ARG A 76 13.72 -6.29 10.27
CA ARG A 76 14.20 -5.47 11.39
C ARG A 76 15.41 -6.10 12.08
N SER A 77 15.34 -7.40 12.38
CA SER A 77 16.42 -8.12 13.09
C SER A 77 17.74 -8.17 12.32
N SER A 78 17.74 -7.86 11.01
CA SER A 78 18.98 -7.76 10.24
C SER A 78 19.75 -6.45 10.44
N GLU A 79 19.10 -5.41 10.97
CA GLU A 79 19.70 -4.07 11.13
C GLU A 79 19.73 -3.60 12.59
N PHE A 80 18.83 -4.12 13.43
CA PHE A 80 18.73 -3.84 14.87
C PHE A 80 18.64 -5.15 15.65
N ASP A 81 19.50 -5.32 16.65
CA ASP A 81 19.53 -6.52 17.48
C ASP A 81 18.35 -6.54 18.46
N GLU A 82 17.98 -5.36 18.98
CA GLU A 82 16.82 -5.19 19.87
C GLU A 82 15.78 -4.22 19.31
N ILE A 83 14.52 -4.48 19.66
CA ILE A 83 13.39 -3.61 19.32
C ILE A 83 13.55 -2.22 19.96
N GLY A 84 14.10 -2.16 21.17
CA GLY A 84 14.35 -0.92 21.91
C GLY A 84 15.27 0.02 21.14
N GLU A 85 16.37 -0.50 20.60
CA GLU A 85 17.35 0.30 19.83
C GLU A 85 16.72 0.99 18.62
N TYR A 86 15.82 0.29 17.91
CA TYR A 86 15.10 0.90 16.80
C TYR A 86 14.21 2.05 17.26
N TYR A 87 13.48 1.88 18.36
CA TYR A 87 12.60 2.93 18.88
C TYR A 87 13.39 4.12 19.42
N ASP A 88 14.54 3.90 20.05
CA ASP A 88 15.42 4.96 20.54
C ASP A 88 16.09 5.72 19.40
N ALA A 89 16.59 5.01 18.38
CA ALA A 89 17.12 5.60 17.16
C ALA A 89 16.06 6.49 16.51
N ARG A 90 14.83 5.96 16.34
CA ARG A 90 13.73 6.73 15.76
C ARG A 90 13.33 7.93 16.62
N ARG A 91 13.26 7.78 17.94
CA ARG A 91 12.97 8.88 18.87
C ARG A 91 14.00 9.99 18.78
N SER A 92 15.28 9.65 18.67
CA SER A 92 16.35 10.64 18.53
C SER A 92 16.20 11.47 17.26
N ILE A 93 15.86 10.83 16.13
CA ILE A 93 15.63 11.52 14.86
C ILE A 93 14.43 12.48 14.96
N LEU A 94 13.30 11.99 15.48
CA LEU A 94 12.06 12.77 15.60
C LEU A 94 12.19 13.99 16.51
N THR A 95 13.07 13.93 17.52
CA THR A 95 13.23 15.00 18.51
C THR A 95 14.36 15.97 18.18
N ARG A 96 15.39 15.53 17.46
CA ARG A 96 16.60 16.33 17.21
C ARG A 96 16.67 16.99 15.84
N SER A 97 15.94 16.50 14.83
CA SER A 97 16.02 17.05 13.47
C SER A 97 14.68 17.02 12.72
N PRO A 98 14.04 18.19 12.50
CA PRO A 98 12.82 18.29 11.69
C PRO A 98 13.00 17.77 10.27
N ALA A 99 14.14 18.07 9.63
CA ALA A 99 14.42 17.64 8.27
C ALA A 99 14.50 16.11 8.13
N LEU A 100 15.17 15.45 9.08
CA LEU A 100 15.25 13.98 9.09
C LEU A 100 13.89 13.35 9.44
N SER A 101 13.12 13.98 10.32
CA SER A 101 11.74 13.55 10.61
C SER A 101 10.85 13.58 9.36
N GLU A 102 10.96 14.60 8.51
CA GLU A 102 10.19 14.68 7.27
C GLU A 102 10.57 13.59 6.28
N LEU A 103 11.87 13.29 6.15
CA LEU A 103 12.36 12.18 5.32
C LEU A 103 11.83 10.82 5.79
N LEU A 104 11.83 10.57 7.11
CA LEU A 104 11.27 9.33 7.68
C LEU A 104 9.78 9.20 7.40
N GLU A 105 9.02 10.28 7.56
CA GLU A 105 7.58 10.24 7.30
C GLU A 105 7.27 10.03 5.81
N TYR A 106 8.08 10.60 4.91
CA TYR A 106 8.01 10.30 3.47
C TYR A 106 8.34 8.83 3.15
N GLY A 107 9.35 8.25 3.81
CA GLY A 107 9.68 6.82 3.68
C GLY A 107 8.50 5.93 4.09
N ARG A 108 7.87 6.23 5.24
CA ARG A 108 6.70 5.50 5.74
C ARG A 108 5.50 5.56 4.79
N SER A 109 5.23 6.73 4.21
CA SER A 109 4.18 6.93 3.21
C SER A 109 4.31 5.94 2.04
N ARG A 110 5.50 5.87 1.44
CA ARG A 110 5.79 4.95 0.32
C ARG A 110 5.64 3.49 0.71
N LEU A 111 6.10 3.13 1.91
CA LEU A 111 5.95 1.76 2.43
C LEU A 111 4.49 1.35 2.57
N ARG A 112 3.61 2.22 3.09
CA ARG A 112 2.16 1.93 3.18
C ARG A 112 1.56 1.65 1.81
N ILE A 113 1.82 2.53 0.83
CA ILE A 113 1.30 2.38 -0.53
C ILE A 113 1.77 1.06 -1.14
N CYS A 114 3.08 0.75 -1.06
CA CYS A 114 3.61 -0.49 -1.64
C CYS A 114 2.99 -1.75 -1.03
N ARG A 115 2.80 -1.81 0.29
CA ARG A 115 2.15 -2.98 0.93
C ARG A 115 0.68 -3.09 0.57
N GLY A 116 -0.06 -1.97 0.60
CA GLY A 116 -1.47 -1.95 0.24
C GLY A 116 -1.68 -2.47 -1.19
N TRP A 117 -0.85 -2.02 -2.13
CA TRP A 117 -0.88 -2.47 -3.51
C TRP A 117 -0.37 -3.89 -3.74
N ALA A 118 0.59 -4.36 -2.94
CA ALA A 118 1.01 -5.75 -2.96
C ALA A 118 -0.13 -6.72 -2.59
N LEU A 119 -1.12 -6.29 -1.79
CA LEU A 119 -2.32 -7.08 -1.50
C LEU A 119 -3.48 -6.81 -2.46
N ASN A 120 -3.62 -5.58 -2.97
CA ASN A 120 -4.67 -5.26 -3.92
C ASN A 120 -4.44 -5.89 -5.31
N ALA A 121 -3.21 -5.86 -5.82
CA ALA A 121 -2.88 -6.40 -7.14
C ALA A 121 -3.35 -7.85 -7.37
N PRO A 122 -3.09 -8.83 -6.46
CA PRO A 122 -3.56 -10.20 -6.67
C PRO A 122 -5.09 -10.30 -6.64
N LEU A 123 -5.77 -9.52 -5.79
CA LEU A 123 -7.23 -9.52 -5.70
C LEU A 123 -7.91 -8.88 -6.92
N ILE A 124 -7.30 -7.83 -7.48
CA ILE A 124 -7.73 -7.25 -8.77
C ILE A 124 -7.59 -8.31 -9.86
N GLY A 125 -6.46 -9.01 -9.92
CA GLY A 125 -6.25 -10.12 -10.86
C GLY A 125 -7.32 -11.19 -10.71
N ILE A 126 -7.54 -11.72 -9.51
CA ILE A 126 -8.57 -12.74 -9.23
C ILE A 126 -9.96 -12.25 -9.65
N SER A 127 -10.30 -11.00 -9.34
CA SER A 127 -11.63 -10.45 -9.68
C SER A 127 -11.81 -10.31 -11.20
N LEU A 128 -10.77 -9.92 -11.93
CA LEU A 128 -10.77 -9.86 -13.38
C LEU A 128 -10.87 -11.25 -14.01
N GLU A 129 -10.16 -12.25 -13.46
CA GLU A 129 -10.31 -13.65 -13.91
C GLU A 129 -11.74 -14.14 -13.70
N CYS A 130 -12.34 -13.87 -12.53
CA CYS A 130 -13.75 -14.19 -12.29
C CYS A 130 -14.68 -13.54 -13.31
N LEU A 131 -14.45 -12.27 -13.66
CA LEU A 131 -15.23 -11.56 -14.69
C LEU A 131 -15.13 -12.25 -16.05
N LEU A 132 -13.92 -12.61 -16.48
CA LEU A 132 -13.68 -13.28 -17.78
C LEU A 132 -14.24 -14.70 -17.82
N LEU A 133 -14.19 -15.42 -16.71
CA LEU A 133 -14.73 -16.78 -16.60
C LEU A 133 -16.26 -16.81 -16.63
N ILE A 134 -16.91 -15.84 -15.97
CA ILE A 134 -18.38 -15.75 -15.95
C ILE A 134 -18.92 -15.15 -17.25
N ASN A 135 -18.18 -14.22 -17.87
CA ASN A 135 -18.60 -13.49 -19.07
C ASN A 135 -17.57 -13.64 -20.19
N PRO A 136 -17.41 -14.84 -20.79
CA PRO A 136 -16.38 -15.11 -21.79
C PRO A 136 -16.55 -14.30 -23.08
N ASP A 137 -17.77 -13.88 -23.39
CA ASP A 137 -18.09 -13.11 -24.61
C ASP A 137 -17.58 -11.65 -24.57
N LEU A 138 -17.07 -11.17 -23.43
CA LEU A 138 -16.50 -9.82 -23.30
C LEU A 138 -15.22 -9.63 -24.14
N VAL A 139 -14.53 -10.72 -24.49
CA VAL A 139 -13.26 -10.69 -25.20
C VAL A 139 -13.21 -11.77 -26.28
N ALA A 140 -12.57 -11.47 -27.41
CA ALA A 140 -12.46 -12.42 -28.52
C ALA A 140 -11.69 -13.71 -28.17
N SER A 141 -10.76 -13.65 -27.21
CA SER A 141 -9.94 -14.78 -26.77
C SER A 141 -9.79 -14.80 -25.24
N PRO A 142 -10.77 -15.36 -24.50
CA PRO A 142 -10.77 -15.33 -23.03
C PRO A 142 -9.55 -15.99 -22.40
N LEU A 143 -9.01 -17.04 -23.03
CA LEU A 143 -7.78 -17.70 -22.57
C LEU A 143 -6.56 -16.76 -22.62
N LEU A 144 -6.36 -16.04 -23.73
CA LEU A 144 -5.23 -15.12 -23.87
C LEU A 144 -5.38 -13.92 -22.92
N ALA A 145 -6.61 -13.42 -22.77
CA ALA A 145 -6.92 -12.36 -21.83
C ALA A 145 -6.64 -12.78 -20.37
N GLY A 146 -7.06 -13.98 -19.96
CA GLY A 146 -6.75 -14.52 -18.63
C GLY A 146 -5.24 -14.66 -18.41
N ILE A 147 -4.50 -15.26 -19.35
CA ILE A 147 -3.03 -15.35 -19.24
C ILE A 147 -2.40 -13.96 -19.07
N ALA A 148 -2.87 -12.95 -19.81
CA ALA A 148 -2.37 -11.59 -19.70
C ALA A 148 -2.70 -10.94 -18.34
N VAL A 149 -3.93 -11.13 -17.83
CA VAL A 149 -4.37 -10.64 -16.51
C VAL A 149 -3.55 -11.28 -15.40
N ALA A 150 -3.40 -12.61 -15.42
CA ALA A 150 -2.57 -13.34 -14.47
C ALA A 150 -1.11 -12.86 -14.50
N ALA A 151 -0.52 -12.71 -15.69
CA ALA A 151 0.86 -12.24 -15.83
C ALA A 151 1.04 -10.82 -15.29
N LEU A 152 0.11 -9.90 -15.59
CA LEU A 152 0.15 -8.52 -15.10
C LEU A 152 -0.03 -8.47 -13.58
N SER A 153 -0.97 -9.24 -13.05
CA SER A 153 -1.23 -9.33 -11.61
C SER A 153 0.01 -9.84 -10.85
N ILE A 154 0.66 -10.90 -11.36
CA ILE A 154 1.90 -11.44 -10.79
C ILE A 154 3.03 -10.41 -10.86
N ALA A 155 3.19 -9.73 -12.00
CA ALA A 155 4.22 -8.71 -12.20
C ALA A 155 4.04 -7.53 -11.23
N LEU A 156 2.82 -7.02 -11.08
CA LEU A 156 2.49 -5.93 -10.16
C LEU A 156 2.70 -6.35 -8.71
N THR A 157 2.19 -7.53 -8.32
CA THR A 157 2.35 -8.06 -6.96
C THR A 157 3.82 -8.20 -6.60
N SER A 158 4.60 -8.83 -7.48
CA SER A 158 6.04 -9.05 -7.28
C SER A 158 6.81 -7.73 -7.26
N GLY A 159 6.46 -6.78 -8.12
CA GLY A 159 7.06 -5.45 -8.17
C GLY A 159 6.79 -4.65 -6.89
N CYS A 160 5.54 -4.61 -6.41
CA CYS A 160 5.17 -3.95 -5.17
C CYS A 160 5.83 -4.62 -3.95
N TRP A 161 5.87 -5.95 -3.92
CA TRP A 161 6.55 -6.74 -2.90
C TRP A 161 8.04 -6.43 -2.83
N PHE A 162 8.72 -6.48 -3.99
CA PHE A 162 10.14 -6.18 -4.11
C PHE A 162 10.44 -4.75 -3.68
N ALA A 163 9.68 -3.78 -4.19
CA ALA A 163 9.82 -2.36 -3.83
C ALA A 163 9.64 -2.16 -2.32
N TRP A 164 8.62 -2.77 -1.72
CA TRP A 164 8.41 -2.74 -0.27
C TRP A 164 9.61 -3.27 0.50
N SER A 165 10.11 -4.46 0.13
CA SER A 165 11.22 -5.11 0.84
C SER A 165 12.53 -4.31 0.73
N SER A 166 12.82 -3.76 -0.45
CA SER A 166 13.99 -2.94 -0.73
C SER A 166 13.93 -1.61 0.04
N LEU A 167 12.79 -0.92 0.00
CA LEU A 167 12.57 0.31 0.74
C LEU A 167 12.64 0.07 2.25
N THR A 168 12.08 -1.02 2.75
CA THR A 168 12.09 -1.32 4.19
C THR A 168 13.51 -1.48 4.71
N ARG A 169 14.37 -2.23 3.99
CA ARG A 169 15.78 -2.37 4.34
C ARG A 169 16.52 -1.04 4.29
N ALA A 170 16.30 -0.26 3.23
CA ALA A 170 16.92 1.05 3.08
C ALA A 170 16.52 2.01 4.21
N GLU A 171 15.26 2.00 4.62
CA GLU A 171 14.77 2.83 5.72
C GLU A 171 15.38 2.42 7.07
N TYR A 172 15.46 1.13 7.39
CA TYR A 172 16.13 0.70 8.63
C TYR A 172 17.60 1.11 8.66
N ARG A 173 18.32 0.94 7.55
CA ARG A 173 19.72 1.37 7.44
C ARG A 173 19.88 2.88 7.65
N LYS A 174 19.04 3.69 6.98
CA LYS A 174 19.06 5.15 7.13
C LYS A 174 18.76 5.58 8.56
N VAL A 175 17.78 4.97 9.22
CA VAL A 175 17.46 5.27 10.63
C VAL A 175 18.68 5.03 11.51
N ARG A 176 19.38 3.91 11.31
CA ARG A 176 20.59 3.58 12.06
C ARG A 176 21.72 4.59 11.83
N GLU A 177 22.01 4.91 10.56
CA GLU A 177 23.05 5.88 10.18
C GLU A 177 22.76 7.29 10.69
N GLN A 178 21.51 7.75 10.56
CA GLN A 178 21.07 9.07 11.01
C GLN A 178 21.08 9.19 12.54
N ALA A 179 20.68 8.15 13.26
CA ALA A 179 20.75 8.14 14.72
C ALA A 179 22.20 8.23 15.21
N ARG A 180 23.13 7.49 14.60
CA ARG A 180 24.56 7.57 14.90
C ARG A 180 25.13 8.96 14.64
N TYR A 181 24.84 9.54 13.48
CA TYR A 181 25.25 10.91 13.14
C TYR A 181 24.79 11.95 14.18
N LEU A 182 23.56 11.80 14.69
CA LEU A 182 23.03 12.69 15.73
C LEU A 182 23.63 12.45 17.12
N GLN A 183 24.11 11.24 17.41
CA GLN A 183 24.80 10.91 18.65
C GLN A 183 26.23 11.49 18.65
N ASP A 184 26.98 11.27 17.57
CA ASP A 184 28.36 11.77 17.42
C ASP A 184 28.39 13.30 17.52
N ARG A 185 27.47 13.98 16.83
CA ARG A 185 27.38 15.45 16.86
C ARG A 185 26.98 16.01 18.22
N SER A 186 26.32 15.23 19.08
CA SER A 186 26.06 15.65 20.46
C SER A 186 27.25 15.50 21.40
N ALA A 187 28.20 14.61 21.08
CA ALA A 187 29.42 14.43 21.85
C ALA A 187 30.45 15.55 21.59
N ASP A 188 30.47 16.11 20.38
CA ASP A 188 31.38 17.22 20.02
C ASP A 188 31.03 18.58 20.67
N HIS A 189 29.88 18.69 21.32
CA HIS A 189 29.38 19.93 21.95
C HIS A 189 29.32 19.87 23.49
N THR A 190 29.87 18.81 24.09
CA THR A 190 30.04 18.65 25.55
C THR A 190 31.51 18.62 25.92
#